data_AF-A0A6I8P6B1-F1
#
_entry.id   AF-A0A6I8P6B1-F1
#
_cell.length_a   1.000
_cell.length_b   1.000
_cell.length_c   1.000
_cell.angle_alpha   90.00
_cell.angle_beta   90.00
_cell.angle_gamma   90.00
#
_symmetry.space_group_name_H-M   'P 1'
#
loop_
_entity.id
_entity.type
_entity.pdbx_description
1 polymer ?
#
loop_
_entity_poly.entity_id
_entity_poly.type
_entity_poly.pdbx_seq_one_letter_code
_entity_poly.pdbx_strand_id
1 'polypeptide(L)'
;MSLGMSYKPNLNTHMPGASLNPAGSVHSPSTSMASSTQYRQLINDYGPPSLGYTQGSGSSQVPQSKYAELLAIIEELGKEIRPTYAGSKSAMERLKRGIIHARGLVRECLAETERNARS
;
A
#
# COMPACT_ATOMS: atom_id res chain seq x y z
N MET A 1 -14.74 30.39 -32.11
CA MET A 1 -16.11 29.99 -32.50
C MET A 1 -16.19 28.48 -32.40
N SER A 2 -17.13 28.00 -31.59
CA SER A 2 -17.26 26.64 -31.05
C SER A 2 -18.18 25.75 -31.91
N LEU A 3 -18.33 24.48 -31.48
CA LEU A 3 -19.37 23.46 -31.80
C LEU A 3 -19.04 22.50 -32.97
N GLY A 4 -19.18 21.17 -32.88
CA GLY A 4 -19.77 20.31 -31.84
C GLY A 4 -19.57 18.82 -32.17
N MET A 5 -19.76 17.97 -31.17
CA MET A 5 -19.67 16.50 -31.25
C MET A 5 -20.95 15.89 -31.84
N SER A 6 -20.83 14.82 -32.64
CA SER A 6 -21.99 13.98 -32.97
C SER A 6 -21.56 12.52 -33.19
N TYR A 7 -21.85 11.65 -32.22
CA TYR A 7 -21.75 10.20 -32.39
C TYR A 7 -23.16 9.61 -32.39
N LYS A 8 -23.47 8.82 -33.43
CA LYS A 8 -24.77 8.18 -33.67
C LYS A 8 -24.79 6.81 -32.98
N PRO A 9 -25.85 6.41 -32.25
CA PRO A 9 -26.03 5.02 -31.85
C PRO A 9 -26.64 4.23 -33.01
N ASN A 10 -26.15 3.00 -33.25
CA ASN A 10 -26.78 2.08 -34.20
C ASN A 10 -27.55 1.00 -33.41
N LEU A 11 -28.86 0.97 -33.61
CA LEU A 11 -29.80 0.02 -33.03
C LEU A 11 -30.12 -1.02 -34.12
N ASN A 12 -29.60 -2.24 -33.99
CA ASN A 12 -30.12 -3.38 -34.75
C ASN A 12 -29.95 -4.71 -34.00
N THR A 13 -31.00 -5.09 -33.28
CA THR A 13 -31.75 -6.37 -33.32
C THR A 13 -31.09 -7.60 -33.97
N HIS A 14 -31.07 -8.76 -33.27
CA HIS A 14 -31.78 -10.02 -33.66
C HIS A 14 -31.31 -11.26 -32.84
N MET A 15 -32.29 -11.98 -32.25
CA MET A 15 -32.19 -13.32 -31.64
C MET A 15 -32.32 -14.41 -32.72
N PRO A 16 -31.83 -15.65 -32.54
CA PRO A 16 -32.79 -16.73 -32.21
C PRO A 16 -32.24 -17.84 -31.30
N GLY A 17 -33.17 -18.48 -30.57
CA GLY A 17 -32.91 -19.63 -29.71
C GLY A 17 -32.86 -20.97 -30.45
N ALA A 18 -32.26 -21.97 -29.80
CA ALA A 18 -32.32 -23.37 -30.22
C ALA A 18 -32.33 -24.31 -28.99
N SER A 19 -33.44 -25.06 -28.91
CA SER A 19 -33.67 -26.46 -28.50
C SER A 19 -33.05 -27.09 -27.24
N LEU A 20 -33.95 -27.70 -26.46
CA LEU A 20 -33.77 -28.61 -25.33
C LEU A 20 -32.99 -29.89 -25.66
N ASN A 21 -32.20 -30.40 -24.69
CA ASN A 21 -32.07 -31.82 -24.30
C ASN A 21 -31.46 -31.96 -22.88
N PRO A 22 -31.76 -33.04 -22.12
CA PRO A 22 -31.48 -33.15 -20.68
C PRO A 22 -30.27 -34.05 -20.34
N ALA A 23 -29.86 -33.99 -19.07
CA ALA A 23 -28.93 -34.88 -18.37
C ALA A 23 -27.43 -34.60 -18.55
N GLY A 24 -26.80 -34.23 -17.42
CA GLY A 24 -25.36 -34.05 -17.31
C GLY A 24 -25.05 -33.12 -16.14
N SER A 25 -25.22 -33.62 -14.91
CA SER A 25 -24.81 -32.93 -13.68
C SER A 25 -23.31 -32.63 -13.74
N VAL A 26 -22.95 -31.38 -14.06
CA VAL A 26 -21.61 -30.84 -13.86
C VAL A 26 -21.71 -29.57 -13.03
N HIS A 27 -21.18 -29.69 -11.82
CA HIS A 27 -21.19 -28.69 -10.76
C HIS A 27 -20.55 -27.39 -11.27
N SER A 28 -21.34 -26.32 -11.39
CA SER A 28 -20.81 -24.96 -11.53
C SER A 28 -20.51 -24.40 -10.14
N PRO A 29 -19.27 -23.98 -9.81
CA PRO A 29 -19.09 -23.10 -8.68
C PRO A 29 -19.70 -21.75 -9.05
N SER A 30 -20.91 -21.50 -8.52
CA SER A 30 -21.53 -20.19 -8.53
C SER A 30 -20.53 -19.16 -8.02
N THR A 31 -20.34 -18.09 -8.78
CA THR A 31 -19.80 -16.81 -8.33
C THR A 31 -20.66 -16.30 -7.16
N SER A 32 -20.31 -16.73 -5.96
CA SER A 32 -20.83 -16.15 -4.72
C SER A 32 -20.18 -14.78 -4.57
N MET A 33 -21.01 -13.74 -4.57
CA MET A 33 -20.63 -12.39 -4.16
C MET A 33 -19.80 -12.48 -2.89
N ALA A 34 -18.49 -12.24 -2.99
CA ALA A 34 -17.63 -12.16 -1.82
C ALA A 34 -18.11 -10.96 -1.01
N SER A 35 -18.85 -11.24 0.06
CA SER A 35 -19.31 -10.28 1.04
C SER A 35 -18.14 -9.36 1.43
N SER A 36 -18.40 -8.07 1.65
CA SER A 36 -17.41 -7.07 2.12
C SER A 36 -16.56 -7.56 3.32
N THR A 37 -17.06 -8.56 4.05
CA THR A 37 -16.36 -9.34 5.07
C THR A 37 -15.05 -9.99 4.60
N GLN A 38 -14.98 -10.50 3.35
CA GLN A 38 -13.79 -11.16 2.81
C GLN A 38 -12.64 -10.16 2.61
N TYR A 39 -12.93 -8.92 2.19
CA TYR A 39 -11.90 -7.90 2.05
C TYR A 39 -11.37 -7.48 3.42
N ARG A 40 -12.23 -7.36 4.44
CA ARG A 40 -11.78 -7.07 5.83
C ARG A 40 -10.79 -8.08 6.37
N GLN A 41 -10.85 -9.35 5.99
CA GLN A 41 -9.90 -10.35 6.47
C GLN A 41 -8.49 -10.14 5.86
N LEU A 42 -8.41 -9.73 4.59
CA LEU A 42 -7.15 -9.52 3.88
C LEU A 42 -6.38 -8.25 4.34
N ILE A 43 -7.09 -7.23 4.85
CA ILE A 43 -6.48 -6.02 5.42
C ILE A 43 -6.13 -6.13 6.91
N ASN A 44 -6.68 -7.13 7.62
CA ASN A 44 -6.46 -7.24 9.07
C ASN A 44 -5.21 -8.05 9.44
N ASP A 45 -4.51 -8.63 8.46
CA ASP A 45 -3.28 -9.41 8.67
C ASP A 45 -2.05 -8.50 8.90
N TYR A 46 -2.16 -7.20 8.64
CA TYR A 46 -1.16 -6.19 9.02
C TYR A 46 -1.49 -5.53 10.37
N GLY A 47 -1.98 -6.32 11.34
CA GLY A 47 -2.09 -5.86 12.72
C GLY A 47 -0.71 -5.41 13.24
N PRO A 48 -0.63 -4.32 14.01
CA PRO A 48 0.64 -3.81 14.52
C PRO A 48 1.35 -4.92 15.31
N PRO A 49 2.69 -5.09 15.16
CA PRO A 49 3.41 -6.05 15.97
C PRO A 49 3.18 -5.67 17.44
N SER A 50 2.52 -6.57 18.17
CA SER A 50 2.39 -6.44 19.61
C SER A 50 3.79 -6.25 20.20
N LEU A 51 3.95 -5.17 20.94
CA LEU A 51 5.19 -4.74 21.58
C LEU A 51 5.57 -5.69 22.72
N GLY A 52 5.82 -6.95 22.39
CA GLY A 52 6.27 -8.01 23.30
C GLY A 52 7.79 -8.14 23.21
N TYR A 53 8.53 -7.13 23.68
CA TYR A 53 9.96 -7.32 23.92
C TYR A 53 10.15 -8.14 25.19
N THR A 54 10.33 -9.45 25.02
CA THR A 54 11.16 -10.21 25.96
C THR A 54 12.61 -9.83 25.66
N GLN A 55 13.28 -9.29 26.68
CA GLN A 55 14.68 -8.88 26.66
C GLN A 55 15.58 -10.11 26.49
N GLY A 56 15.77 -10.52 25.24
CA GLY A 56 16.77 -11.50 24.82
C GLY A 56 18.08 -10.81 24.52
N SER A 57 19.02 -10.92 25.44
CA SER A 57 20.45 -10.62 25.29
C SER A 57 21.01 -11.22 24.00
N GLY A 58 21.29 -10.38 23.01
CA GLY A 58 21.94 -10.73 21.76
C GLY A 58 22.55 -9.48 21.14
N SER A 59 23.86 -9.35 21.29
CA SER A 59 24.73 -8.28 20.84
C SER A 59 24.69 -8.10 19.32
N SER A 60 23.69 -7.37 18.80
CA SER A 60 23.64 -6.67 17.50
C SER A 60 22.29 -5.96 17.34
N GLN A 61 21.81 -5.32 18.41
CA GLN A 61 20.60 -4.52 18.36
C GLN A 61 20.97 -3.20 17.70
N VAL A 62 20.70 -3.05 16.40
CA VAL A 62 20.46 -1.70 15.85
C VAL A 62 19.49 -1.05 16.83
N PRO A 63 19.77 0.14 17.39
CA PRO A 63 18.89 0.73 18.40
C PRO A 63 17.47 0.72 17.84
N GLN A 64 16.60 -0.09 18.42
CA GLN A 64 15.28 -0.36 17.86
C GLN A 64 14.49 0.95 17.68
N SER A 65 14.84 1.95 18.50
CA SER A 65 14.48 3.35 18.39
C SER A 65 14.86 4.02 17.05
N LYS A 66 16.10 3.89 16.55
CA LYS A 66 16.52 4.48 15.26
C LYS A 66 15.77 3.86 14.08
N TYR A 67 15.53 2.56 14.11
CA TYR A 67 14.73 1.89 13.07
C TYR A 67 13.26 2.29 13.13
N ALA A 68 12.66 2.32 14.33
CA ALA A 68 11.29 2.78 14.52
C ALA A 68 11.08 4.24 14.10
N GLU A 69 12.04 5.11 14.41
CA GLU A 69 12.01 6.51 13.98
C GLU A 69 12.09 6.64 12.45
N LEU A 70 12.94 5.84 11.80
CA LEU A 70 13.03 5.81 10.34
C LEU A 70 11.70 5.37 9.69
N LEU A 71 11.05 4.34 10.25
CA LEU A 71 9.74 3.90 9.78
C LEU A 71 8.70 5.02 9.90
N ALA A 72 8.65 5.71 11.03
CA ALA A 72 7.74 6.83 11.24
C ALA A 72 7.98 7.97 10.22
N ILE A 73 9.24 8.29 9.94
CA ILE A 73 9.57 9.30 8.91
C ILE A 73 9.06 8.86 7.53
N ILE A 74 9.25 7.59 7.15
CA ILE A 74 8.79 7.05 5.87
C ILE A 74 7.26 7.12 5.75
N GLU A 75 6.53 6.76 6.81
CA GLU A 75 5.08 6.86 6.86
C GLU A 75 4.58 8.29 6.65
N GLU A 76 5.21 9.27 7.33
CA GLU A 76 4.88 10.69 7.16
C GLU A 76 5.22 11.21 5.75
N LEU A 77 6.36 10.81 5.19
CA LEU A 77 6.73 11.16 3.82
C LEU A 77 5.69 10.69 2.81
N GLY A 78 5.14 9.48 2.99
CA GLY A 78 4.08 8.92 2.14
C GLY A 78 2.81 9.77 2.11
N LYS A 79 2.44 10.39 3.24
CA LYS A 79 1.26 11.28 3.35
C LYS A 79 1.46 12.59 2.56
N GLU A 80 2.68 13.09 2.49
CA GLU A 80 3.01 14.36 1.83
C GLU A 80 3.15 14.27 0.31
N ILE A 81 3.25 13.06 -0.27
CA ILE A 81 3.42 12.86 -1.72
C ILE A 81 2.27 13.46 -2.53
N ARG A 82 1.01 13.07 -2.24
CA ARG A 82 -0.15 13.54 -3.01
C ARG A 82 -0.33 15.07 -2.93
N PRO A 83 -0.30 15.70 -1.74
CA PRO A 83 -0.37 17.16 -1.63
C PRO A 83 0.77 17.89 -2.34
N THR A 84 1.98 17.31 -2.37
CA THR A 84 3.12 17.89 -3.09
C THR A 84 2.88 17.94 -4.60
N TYR A 85 2.38 16.85 -5.19
CA TYR A 85 2.01 16.84 -6.61
C TYR A 85 0.83 17.76 -6.93
N ALA A 86 -0.06 18.03 -5.97
CA ALA A 86 -1.11 19.05 -6.08
C ALA A 86 -0.59 20.50 -5.94
N GLY A 87 0.72 20.70 -5.77
CA GLY A 87 1.34 22.03 -5.71
C GLY A 87 1.40 22.66 -4.31
N SER A 88 1.16 21.88 -3.24
CA SER A 88 1.27 22.39 -1.87
C SER A 88 2.72 22.70 -1.50
N LYS A 89 3.03 23.99 -1.29
CA LYS A 89 4.36 24.45 -0.88
C LYS A 89 4.76 23.91 0.50
N SER A 90 3.83 23.91 1.45
CA SER A 90 4.07 23.44 2.81
C SER A 90 4.35 21.93 2.83
N ALA A 91 3.63 21.16 2.02
CA ALA A 91 3.87 19.72 1.92
C ALA A 91 5.21 19.41 1.27
N MET A 92 5.57 20.17 0.23
CA MET A 92 6.90 20.08 -0.37
C MET A 92 8.02 20.35 0.63
N GLU A 93 7.88 21.35 1.50
CA GLU A 93 8.87 21.61 2.55
C GLU A 93 8.98 20.46 3.54
N ARG A 94 7.85 19.90 3.99
CA ARG A 94 7.84 18.73 4.88
C ARG A 94 8.49 17.52 4.23
N LEU A 95 8.19 17.27 2.95
CA LEU A 95 8.78 16.20 2.17
C LEU A 95 10.31 16.35 2.10
N LYS A 96 10.81 17.55 1.76
CA LYS A 96 12.26 17.84 1.73
C LYS A 96 12.91 17.62 3.10
N ARG A 97 12.28 18.11 4.18
CA ARG A 97 12.80 17.97 5.54
C ARG A 97 12.85 16.51 5.98
N GLY A 98 11.79 15.75 5.74
CA GLY A 98 11.74 14.33 6.09
C GLY A 98 12.79 13.50 5.33
N ILE A 99 13.03 13.79 4.05
CA ILE A 99 14.09 13.11 3.26
C ILE A 99 15.48 13.41 3.85
N ILE A 100 15.75 14.68 4.20
CA ILE A 100 17.03 15.06 4.81
C ILE A 100 17.20 14.38 6.16
N HIS A 101 16.14 14.33 6.97
CA HIS A 101 16.16 13.71 8.29
C HIS A 101 16.42 12.21 8.21
N ALA A 102 15.66 11.49 7.37
CA ALA A 102 15.87 10.06 7.13
C ALA A 102 17.31 9.77 6.66
N ARG A 103 17.86 10.61 5.78
CA ARG A 103 19.24 10.47 5.31
C ARG A 103 20.25 10.68 6.43
N GLY A 104 20.03 11.64 7.32
CA GLY A 104 20.86 11.86 8.51
C GLY A 104 20.86 10.64 9.43
N LEU A 105 19.67 10.18 9.79
CA LEU A 105 19.45 9.04 10.67
C LEU A 105 20.12 7.75 10.14
N VAL A 106 20.02 7.49 8.83
CA VAL A 106 20.67 6.32 8.20
C VAL A 106 22.20 6.41 8.30
N ARG A 107 22.79 7.61 8.11
CA ARG A 107 24.25 7.79 8.27
C ARG A 107 24.69 7.51 9.70
N GLU A 108 23.92 7.96 10.68
CA GLU A 108 24.19 7.69 12.09
C GLU A 108 24.07 6.20 12.42
N CYS A 109 23.09 5.49 11.85
CA CYS A 109 22.95 4.03 12.00
C CYS A 109 24.14 3.26 11.40
N LEU A 110 24.62 3.66 10.23
CA LEU A 110 25.79 3.05 9.60
C LEU A 110 27.04 3.23 10.46
N ALA A 111 27.30 4.48 10.89
CA ALA A 111 28.46 4.78 11.74
C ALA A 111 28.43 4.03 13.08
N GLU A 112 27.25 3.89 13.70
CA GLU A 112 27.06 3.11 14.92
C GLU A 112 27.42 1.63 14.70
N THR A 113 26.95 1.06 13.60
CA THR A 113 27.18 -0.35 13.26
C THR A 113 28.66 -0.62 12.99
N GLU A 114 29.34 0.30 12.30
CA GLU A 114 30.79 0.21 12.07
C GLU A 114 31.61 0.28 13.36
N ARG A 115 31.18 1.08 14.35
CA ARG A 115 31.81 1.12 15.68
C ARG A 115 31.55 -0.16 16.47
N ASN A 116 30.32 -0.68 16.42
CA ASN A 116 29.94 -1.89 17.15
C ASN A 116 30.61 -3.15 16.58
N ALA A 117 30.94 -3.17 15.29
CA ALA A 117 31.72 -4.25 14.66
C ALA A 117 33.23 -4.19 14.93
N ARG A 118 33.72 -3.04 15.44
CA ARG A 118 35.12 -2.82 15.83
C ARG A 118 35.37 -2.97 17.34
N SER A 119 34.30 -3.02 18.14
CA SER A 119 34.34 -3.24 19.59
C SER A 119 34.25 -4.73 19.90
#